data_AF-A0ABD4Z422-F1
#
_entry.id   AF-A0ABD4Z422-F1
#
_cell.length_a   1.000
_cell.length_b   1.000
_cell.length_c   1.000
_cell.angle_alpha   90.00
_cell.angle_beta   90.00
_cell.angle_gamma   90.00
#
_symmetry.space_group_name_H-M   'P 1'
#
loop_
_entity.id
_entity.type
_entity.pdbx_description
1 polymer ?
#
loop_
_entity_poly.entity_id
_entity_poly.type
_entity_poly.pdbx_seq_one_letter_code
_entity_poly.pdbx_strand_id
1 'polypeptide(L)' 'LAPLIESFSRPRDIVLDPFAGSGSTCVAARQVGRRFYGIEMDPKYHAAATQRLQLARQERIAA' A
#
# COMPACT_ATOMS: atom_id res chain seq x y z
N LEU A 1 -3.48 -3.87 9.07
CA LEU A 1 -2.73 -4.64 8.04
C LEU A 1 -1.23 -4.70 8.32
N ALA A 2 -0.60 -3.66 8.88
CA ALA A 2 0.84 -3.66 9.19
C ALA A 2 1.35 -4.92 9.96
N PRO A 3 0.74 -5.36 11.08
CA PRO A 3 1.22 -6.54 11.80
C PRO A 3 1.21 -7.83 10.96
N LEU A 4 0.23 -7.96 10.05
CA LEU A 4 0.14 -9.11 9.14
C LEU A 4 1.30 -9.09 8.13
N ILE A 5 1.57 -7.93 7.53
CA ILE A 5 2.67 -7.78 6.59
C ILE A 5 4.01 -8.03 7.28
N GLU A 6 4.19 -7.55 8.52
CA GLU A 6 5.42 -7.75 9.28
C GLU A 6 5.65 -9.22 9.67
N SER A 7 4.58 -9.94 10.00
CA SER A 7 4.65 -11.36 10.38
C SER A 7 5.03 -12.27 9.21
N PHE A 8 4.68 -11.89 7.98
CA PHE A 8 4.81 -12.76 6.80
C PHE A 8 5.72 -12.22 5.69
N SER A 9 6.47 -11.15 5.94
CA SER A 9 7.44 -10.61 5.00
C SER A 9 8.63 -10.00 5.71
N ARG A 10 9.76 -9.89 5.02
CA ARG A 10 10.94 -9.19 5.53
C ARG A 10 10.95 -7.74 5.04
N PRO A 11 11.73 -6.84 5.68
CA PRO A 11 11.93 -5.50 5.16
C PRO A 11 12.33 -5.53 3.67
N ARG A 12 11.75 -4.63 2.86
CA ARG A 12 11.97 -4.49 1.41
C ARG A 12 11.43 -5.63 0.51
N ASP A 13 10.83 -6.67 1.08
CA ASP A 13 10.05 -7.65 0.30
C ASP A 13 8.88 -6.94 -0.42
N ILE A 14 8.30 -7.64 -1.40
CA ILE A 14 7.17 -7.16 -2.19
C ILE A 14 5.88 -7.78 -1.67
N VAL A 15 4.89 -6.95 -1.38
CA VAL A 15 3.51 -7.37 -1.10
C VAL A 15 2.68 -7.21 -2.37
N LEU A 16 2.03 -8.28 -2.83
CA LEU A 16 1.10 -8.24 -3.95
C LEU A 16 -0.34 -8.27 -3.43
N ASP A 17 -1.15 -7.32 -3.87
CA ASP A 17 -2.60 -7.32 -3.66
C ASP A 17 -3.32 -7.23 -5.02
N PRO A 18 -3.88 -8.34 -5.52
CA PRO A 18 -4.57 -8.36 -6.81
C PRO A 18 -5.97 -7.75 -6.78
N PHE A 19 -6.49 -7.39 -5.60
CA PHE A 19 -7.81 -6.80 -5.38
C PHE A 19 -7.70 -5.59 -4.46
N ALA A 20 -6.86 -4.63 -4.86
CA ALA A 20 -6.37 -3.59 -3.98
C ALA A 20 -7.47 -2.66 -3.43
N GLY A 21 -8.63 -2.57 -4.09
CA GLY A 21 -9.75 -1.75 -3.67
C GLY A 21 -9.32 -0.30 -3.44
N SER A 22 -9.57 0.21 -2.23
CA SER A 22 -9.15 1.55 -1.81
C SER A 22 -7.66 1.68 -1.41
N GLY A 23 -6.86 0.63 -1.60
CA GLY A 23 -5.40 0.66 -1.42
C GLY A 23 -4.89 0.43 0.00
N SER A 24 -5.69 -0.14 0.90
CA SER A 24 -5.32 -0.33 2.32
C SER A 24 -4.05 -1.17 2.49
N THR A 25 -3.90 -2.27 1.74
CA THR A 25 -2.71 -3.14 1.77
C THR A 25 -1.46 -2.39 1.29
N CYS A 26 -1.57 -1.65 0.18
CA CYS A 26 -0.48 -0.87 -0.39
C CYS A 26 0.04 0.21 0.58
N VAL A 27 -0.88 0.92 1.24
CA VAL A 27 -0.54 1.93 2.26
C VAL A 27 0.19 1.28 3.43
N ALA A 28 -0.36 0.20 3.97
CA ALA A 28 0.24 -0.52 5.10
C ALA A 28 1.62 -1.08 4.74
N ALA A 29 1.77 -1.68 3.56
CA ALA A 29 3.05 -2.19 3.06
C ALA A 29 4.09 -1.08 3.01
N ARG A 30 3.72 0.09 2.49
CA ARG A 30 4.63 1.25 2.45
C ARG A 30 5.01 1.76 3.83
N GLN A 31 4.05 1.84 4.76
CA GLN A 31 4.29 2.28 6.14
C GLN A 31 5.32 1.41 6.86
N VAL A 32 5.25 0.08 6.67
CA VAL A 32 6.21 -0.87 7.26
C VAL A 32 7.44 -1.12 6.37
N GLY A 33 7.71 -0.26 5.39
CA GLY A 33 8.93 -0.32 4.57
C GLY A 33 9.00 -1.51 3.59
N ARG A 34 7.85 -2.04 3.17
CA ARG A 34 7.75 -3.01 2.06
C ARG A 34 7.44 -2.30 0.75
N ARG A 35 7.88 -2.92 -0.35
CA ARG A 35 7.42 -2.55 -1.69
C ARG A 35 6.07 -3.22 -1.93
N PHE A 36 5.31 -2.74 -2.91
CA PHE A 36 4.02 -3.35 -3.21
C PHE A 36 3.64 -3.23 -4.68
N TYR A 37 2.79 -4.15 -5.13
CA TYR A 37 1.98 -4.02 -6.34
C TYR A 37 0.52 -4.17 -5.94
N GLY A 38 -0.30 -3.18 -6.30
CA GLY A 38 -1.76 -3.23 -6.13
C GLY A 38 -2.43 -3.20 -7.49
N ILE A 39 -3.34 -4.15 -7.74
CA ILE A 39 -4.14 -4.21 -8.96
C ILE A 39 -5.59 -3.94 -8.58
N GLU A 40 -6.22 -3.02 -9.29
CA GLU A 40 -7.64 -2.70 -9.10
C GLU A 40 -8.24 -2.40 -10.47
N MET A 41 -9.37 -3.04 -10.77
CA MET A 41 -10.03 -2.99 -12.06
C MET A 41 -11.03 -1.83 -12.14
N ASP A 42 -11.69 -1.50 -11.03
CA ASP A 42 -12.63 -0.39 -10.98
C ASP A 42 -11.88 0.96 -10.97
N PRO A 43 -12.06 1.82 -11.99
CA PRO A 43 -11.35 3.09 -12.09
C PRO A 43 -11.57 4.03 -10.90
N LYS A 44 -12.75 4.00 -10.27
CA LYS A 44 -13.08 4.84 -9.12
C LYS A 44 -12.28 4.39 -7.89
N TYR A 45 -12.19 3.09 -7.65
CA TYR A 45 -11.38 2.56 -6.55
C TYR A 45 -9.88 2.74 -6.82
N HIS A 46 -9.46 2.52 -8.07
CA HIS A 46 -8.09 2.77 -8.50
C HIS A 46 -7.65 4.23 -8.24
N ALA A 47 -8.50 5.20 -8.59
CA ALA A 47 -8.25 6.62 -8.34
C ALA A 47 -8.17 6.91 -6.82
N ALA A 48 -9.11 6.38 -6.04
CA ALA A 48 -9.11 6.54 -4.58
C ALA A 48 -7.85 5.95 -3.92
N ALA A 49 -7.42 4.76 -4.33
CA ALA A 49 -6.20 4.12 -3.87
C ALA A 49 -4.95 4.94 -4.21
N THR A 50 -4.89 5.47 -5.43
CA THR A 50 -3.78 6.31 -5.90
C THR A 50 -3.67 7.60 -5.09
N GLN A 51 -4.79 8.30 -4.87
CA GLN A 51 -4.81 9.51 -4.04
C GLN A 51 -4.36 9.21 -2.60
N ARG A 52 -4.88 8.13 -1.99
CA ARG A 52 -4.50 7.71 -0.64
C ARG A 52 -3.01 7.40 -0.54
N LEU A 53 -2.44 6.75 -1.56
CA LEU A 53 -1.01 6.46 -1.63
C LEU A 53 -0.14 7.72 -1.77
N GLN A 54 -0.59 8.72 -2.52
CA GLN A 54 0.09 10.01 -2.66
C GLN A 54 0.13 10.77 -1.33
N LEU A 55 -1.01 10.87 -0.64
CA LEU A 55 -1.11 11.56 0.65
C LEU A 55 -0.15 10.95 1.68
N ALA A 56 -0.22 9.63 1.86
CA ALA A 56 0.66 9.00 2.83
C ALA A 56 2.15 9.03 2.40
N ARG A 57 2.49 9.32 1.12
CA ARG A 57 3.89 9.52 0.67
C ARG A 57 4.42 10.86 1.17
N GLN A 58 3.57 11.89 1.16
CA GLN A 58 3.91 13.22 1.64
C GLN A 58 4.17 13.22 3.16
N GLU A 59 3.36 12.48 3.93
CA GLU A 59 3.57 12.31 5.38
C GLU A 59 4.98 11.80 5.74
N ARG A 60 5.53 10.87 4.94
CA ARG A 60 6.87 10.30 5.17
C ARG A 60 8.02 11.21 4.73
N ILE A 61 7.77 12.21 3.89
CA ILE A 61 8.79 13.20 3.51
C ILE A 61 8.82 14.34 4.55
N ALA A 62 7.67 14.63 5.16
CA ALA A 62 7.55 15.66 6.19
C ALA A 62 7.99 15.22 7.60
N ALA A 63 8.11 13.91 7.85
CA ALA A 63 8.57 13.30 9.11
C ALA A 63 10.02 12.84 8.99
#